data_AF-A0A3Q3QBA5-F1
#
_entry.id   AF-A0A3Q3QBA5-F1
#
_cell.length_a   1.000
_cell.length_b   1.000
_cell.length_c   1.000
_cell.angle_alpha   90.00
_cell.angle_beta   90.00
_cell.angle_gamma   90.00
#
_symmetry.space_group_name_H-M   'P 1'
#
loop_
_entity.id
_entity.type
_entity.pdbx_description
1 polymer ?
#
loop_
_entity_poly.entity_id
_entity_poly.type
_entity_poly.pdbx_seq_one_letter_code
_entity_poly.pdbx_strand_id
1 'polypeptide(L)'
;MANTTEGAHNDNSYLYNFNWNHCGVMSPECKKHFIQDTCFYECSPHVGPWIQQVRIVHNWRKERMLDVPLCQEDCHGWWEDCKNDYTCKNNWHKGWDWSSGENICS
;
A
#
# COMPACT_ATOMS: atom_id res chain seq x y z
N MET A 1 12.17 -14.30 1.85
CA MET A 1 12.14 -12.89 1.43
C MET A 1 11.85 -12.74 -0.06
N ALA A 2 12.34 -13.63 -0.94
CA ALA A 2 12.09 -13.55 -2.39
C ALA A 2 10.60 -13.55 -2.80
N ASN A 3 9.75 -14.41 -2.21
CA ASN A 3 8.33 -14.47 -2.58
C ASN A 3 7.59 -13.17 -2.28
N THR A 4 7.87 -12.52 -1.14
CA THR A 4 7.22 -11.25 -0.74
C THR A 4 7.62 -10.14 -1.70
N THR A 5 8.90 -10.03 -2.03
CA THR A 5 9.38 -9.03 -3.00
C THR A 5 8.78 -9.27 -4.39
N GLU A 6 8.64 -10.52 -4.83
CA GLU A 6 7.97 -10.84 -6.10
C GLU A 6 6.48 -10.46 -6.04
N GLY A 7 5.80 -10.80 -4.95
CA GLY A 7 4.41 -10.43 -4.71
C GLY A 7 4.17 -8.92 -4.71
N ALA A 8 5.11 -8.12 -4.21
CA ALA A 8 4.99 -6.66 -4.19
C ALA A 8 4.92 -6.03 -5.59
N HIS A 9 5.43 -6.70 -6.63
CA HIS A 9 5.44 -6.18 -8.01
C HIS A 9 4.21 -6.61 -8.83
N ASN A 10 3.42 -7.56 -8.32
CA ASN A 10 2.26 -8.11 -9.02
C ASN A 10 0.96 -7.40 -8.60
N ASP A 11 0.08 -7.13 -9.56
CA ASP A 11 -1.29 -6.69 -9.27
C ASP A 11 -2.08 -7.84 -8.63
N ASN A 12 -2.97 -7.54 -7.68
CA ASN A 12 -3.77 -8.55 -6.98
C ASN A 12 -2.92 -9.68 -6.38
N SER A 13 -1.74 -9.33 -5.85
CA SER A 13 -0.82 -10.34 -5.33
C SER A 13 -1.33 -10.97 -4.04
N TYR A 14 -0.78 -12.13 -3.69
CA TYR A 14 -1.14 -12.85 -2.48
C TYR A 14 -0.91 -12.07 -1.17
N LEU A 15 -0.17 -10.96 -1.20
CA LEU A 15 0.09 -10.14 -0.01
C LEU A 15 -1.19 -9.52 0.54
N TYR A 16 -1.96 -8.87 -0.34
CA TYR A 16 -3.15 -8.08 0.04
C TYR A 16 -4.32 -8.25 -0.92
N ASN A 17 -4.13 -9.00 -2.00
CA ASN A 17 -5.04 -9.10 -3.14
C ASN A 17 -5.52 -7.73 -3.65
N PHE A 18 -4.61 -6.75 -3.64
CA PHE A 18 -4.94 -5.36 -3.90
C PHE A 18 -4.80 -4.99 -5.38
N ASN A 19 -5.85 -4.38 -5.92
CA ASN A 19 -5.96 -3.85 -7.25
C ASN A 19 -5.60 -2.37 -7.27
N TRP A 20 -4.43 -2.05 -7.81
CA TRP A 20 -3.99 -0.68 -8.03
C TRP A 20 -4.80 0.03 -9.13
N ASN A 21 -5.45 -0.72 -10.02
CA ASN A 21 -6.18 -0.21 -11.18
C ASN A 21 -7.71 -0.04 -10.93
N HIS A 22 -8.12 0.18 -9.68
CA HIS A 22 -9.53 0.24 -9.26
C HIS A 22 -10.33 1.43 -9.85
N CYS A 23 -9.68 2.38 -10.52
CA CYS A 23 -10.31 3.51 -11.23
C CYS A 23 -9.80 3.68 -12.67
N GLY A 24 -9.27 2.62 -13.26
CA GLY A 24 -8.54 2.66 -14.54
C GLY A 24 -7.08 2.23 -14.36
N VAL A 25 -6.36 2.09 -15.47
CA VAL A 25 -4.95 1.66 -15.44
C VAL A 25 -4.10 2.76 -14.79
N MET A 26 -3.46 2.43 -13.67
CA MET A 26 -2.52 3.32 -12.98
C MET A 26 -1.23 3.46 -13.78
N SER A 27 -0.70 4.68 -13.85
CA SER A 27 0.56 4.96 -14.52
C SER A 27 1.73 4.15 -13.92
N PRO A 28 2.71 3.71 -14.73
CA PRO A 28 3.89 3.01 -14.23
C PRO A 28 4.68 3.82 -13.20
N GLU A 29 4.75 5.14 -13.37
CA GLU A 29 5.44 6.08 -12.49
C GLU A 29 4.76 6.11 -11.11
N CYS A 30 3.45 6.26 -11.05
CA CYS A 30 2.69 6.21 -9.81
C CYS A 30 2.77 4.84 -9.13
N LYS A 31 2.60 3.75 -9.90
CA LYS A 31 2.64 2.38 -9.38
C LYS A 31 3.99 2.02 -8.75
N LYS A 32 5.09 2.55 -9.29
CA LYS A 32 6.44 2.35 -8.73
C LYS A 32 6.52 2.78 -7.26
N HIS A 33 5.89 3.90 -6.90
CA HIS A 33 5.87 4.38 -5.50
C HIS A 33 5.10 3.43 -4.58
N PHE A 34 3.96 2.89 -5.02
CA PHE A 34 3.21 1.88 -4.25
C PHE A 34 3.99 0.58 -4.06
N ILE A 35 4.76 0.15 -5.05
CA ILE A 35 5.68 -0.99 -4.94
C ILE A 35 6.79 -0.70 -3.92
N GLN A 36 7.37 0.51 -3.96
CA GLN A 36 8.41 0.94 -3.02
C GLN A 36 7.88 1.04 -1.59
N ASP A 37 6.70 1.61 -1.38
CA ASP A 37 6.00 1.65 -0.09
C ASP A 37 5.77 0.23 0.45
N THR A 38 5.27 -0.69 -0.39
CA THR A 38 5.11 -2.10 -0.03
C THR A 38 6.45 -2.74 0.37
N CYS A 39 7.51 -2.50 -0.39
CA CYS A 39 8.85 -3.00 -0.04
C CYS A 39 9.35 -2.44 1.30
N PHE A 40 9.20 -1.12 1.52
CA PHE A 40 9.59 -0.48 2.78
C PHE A 40 8.81 -1.05 3.95
N TYR A 41 7.50 -1.19 3.79
CA TYR A 41 6.59 -1.70 4.81
C TYR A 41 6.88 -3.17 5.18
N GLU A 42 7.14 -4.02 4.19
CA GLU A 42 7.38 -5.46 4.40
C GLU A 42 8.81 -5.80 4.82
N CYS A 43 9.81 -4.99 4.41
CA CYS A 43 11.22 -5.39 4.48
C CYS A 43 12.08 -4.51 5.38
N SER A 44 11.68 -3.28 5.71
CA SER A 44 12.56 -2.36 6.45
C SER A 44 12.75 -2.80 7.91
N PRO A 45 13.98 -3.14 8.35
CA PRO A 45 14.23 -3.50 9.73
C PRO A 45 14.38 -2.28 10.65
N HIS A 46 14.33 -1.07 10.10
CA HIS A 46 14.63 0.18 10.82
C HIS A 46 13.39 0.93 11.31
N VAL A 47 12.20 0.36 11.12
CA VAL A 47 10.92 0.99 11.45
C VAL A 47 10.49 0.80 12.92
N GLY A 48 11.29 0.07 13.71
CA GLY A 48 11.00 -0.26 15.11
C GLY A 48 10.45 0.88 15.97
N PRO A 49 11.03 2.11 15.94
CA PRO A 49 10.55 3.24 16.72
C PRO A 49 9.10 3.68 16.44
N TRP A 50 8.56 3.32 15.27
CA TRP A 50 7.21 3.72 14.83
C TRP A 50 6.20 2.57 14.87
N ILE A 51 6.58 1.41 15.42
CA ILE A 51 5.69 0.26 15.56
C ILE A 51 4.76 0.47 16.76
N GLN A 52 3.46 0.32 16.53
CA GLN A 52 2.41 0.37 17.55
C GLN A 52 1.50 -0.86 17.47
N GLN A 53 1.05 -1.35 18.61
CA GLN A 53 0.03 -2.40 18.65
C GLN A 53 -1.31 -1.90 18.09
N VAL A 54 -1.97 -2.73 17.29
CA VAL A 54 -3.31 -2.38 16.80
C VAL A 54 -4.34 -2.58 17.92
N ARG A 55 -5.23 -1.61 18.14
CA ARG A 55 -6.28 -1.68 19.19
C ARG A 55 -7.25 -2.85 18.96
N ILE A 56 -7.46 -3.24 17.71
CA ILE A 56 -8.25 -4.41 17.31
C ILE A 56 -7.27 -5.37 16.64
N VAL A 57 -6.88 -6.44 17.34
CA VAL A 57 -6.06 -7.50 16.74
C VAL A 57 -6.89 -8.15 15.64
N HIS A 58 -6.49 -7.95 14.39
CA HIS A 58 -7.06 -8.69 13.27
C HIS A 58 -6.34 -10.04 13.17
N ASN A 59 -6.97 -11.05 12.58
CA ASN A 59 -6.34 -12.37 12.41
C ASN A 59 -5.01 -12.32 11.65
N TRP A 60 -4.72 -11.24 10.92
CA TRP A 60 -3.57 -11.10 10.03
C TRP A 60 -2.54 -10.05 10.48
N ARG A 61 -2.81 -9.22 11.51
CA ARG A 61 -1.87 -8.17 11.95
C ARG A 61 -2.05 -7.80 13.43
N LYS A 62 -0.94 -7.84 14.17
CA LYS A 62 -0.86 -7.46 15.60
C LYS A 62 -0.24 -6.08 15.83
N GLU A 63 0.54 -5.60 14.87
CA GLU A 63 1.33 -4.37 14.98
C GLU A 63 1.25 -3.59 13.68
N ARG A 64 1.36 -2.26 13.76
CA ARG A 64 1.40 -1.38 12.59
C ARG A 64 2.40 -0.25 12.75
N MET A 65 2.87 0.26 11.63
CA MET A 65 3.62 1.51 11.60
C MET A 65 2.65 2.68 11.77
N LEU A 66 3.01 3.67 12.60
CA LEU A 66 2.28 4.93 12.75
C LEU A 66 3.27 6.09 12.83
N ASP A 67 2.98 7.18 12.11
CA ASP A 67 3.77 8.42 12.11
C ASP A 67 5.24 8.21 11.72
N VAL A 68 5.50 7.34 10.74
CA VAL A 68 6.84 7.18 10.14
C VAL A 68 7.22 8.49 9.43
N PRO A 69 8.38 9.09 9.73
CA PRO A 69 8.81 10.36 9.16
C PRO A 69 9.36 10.12 7.75
N LEU A 70 8.47 9.99 6.78
CA LEU A 70 8.84 9.93 5.37
C LEU A 70 9.52 11.26 4.98
N CYS A 71 10.59 11.18 4.19
CA CYS A 71 11.27 12.37 3.68
C CYS A 71 10.29 13.20 2.84
N GLN A 72 10.44 14.52 2.88
CA GLN A 72 9.57 15.43 2.14
C GLN A 72 9.64 15.17 0.64
N GLU A 73 10.85 14.91 0.13
CA GLU A 73 11.11 14.64 -1.28
C GLU A 73 10.44 13.35 -1.77
N ASP A 74 10.46 12.29 -0.95
CA ASP A 74 9.80 11.02 -1.26
C ASP A 74 8.27 11.21 -1.34
N CYS A 75 7.69 11.92 -0.36
CA CYS A 75 6.26 12.21 -0.33
C CYS A 75 5.82 13.08 -1.53
N HIS A 76 6.57 14.15 -1.81
CA HIS A 76 6.28 15.05 -2.94
C HIS A 76 6.46 14.35 -4.29
N GLY A 77 7.53 13.57 -4.46
CA GLY A 77 7.78 12.81 -5.69
C GLY A 77 6.66 11.83 -5.97
N TRP A 78 6.20 11.11 -4.95
CA TRP A 78 5.04 10.23 -5.07
C TRP A 78 3.78 10.99 -5.50
N TRP A 79 3.46 12.11 -4.84
CA TRP A 79 2.29 12.90 -5.20
C TRP A 79 2.35 13.43 -6.65
N GLU A 80 3.49 13.95 -7.08
CA GLU A 80 3.68 14.51 -8.42
C GLU A 80 3.51 13.45 -9.52
N ASP A 81 4.03 12.24 -9.31
CA ASP A 81 3.92 11.14 -10.27
C ASP A 81 2.51 10.56 -10.35
N CYS A 82 1.71 10.67 -9.28
CA CYS A 82 0.33 10.19 -9.23
C CYS A 82 -0.74 11.27 -9.52
N LYS A 83 -0.39 12.53 -9.73
CA LYS A 83 -1.36 13.64 -9.80
C LYS A 83 -2.40 13.55 -10.93
N ASN A 84 -2.10 12.75 -11.96
CA ASN A 84 -2.98 12.52 -13.11
C ASN A 84 -3.68 11.15 -13.06
N ASP A 85 -3.36 10.33 -12.05
CA ASP A 85 -4.01 9.05 -11.80
C ASP A 85 -5.30 9.24 -10.98
N TYR A 86 -6.14 8.22 -10.99
CA TYR A 86 -7.48 8.28 -10.41
C TYR A 86 -7.63 7.33 -9.23
N THR A 87 -8.42 7.76 -8.24
CA THR A 87 -8.89 6.91 -7.15
C THR A 87 -10.27 7.35 -6.69
N CYS A 88 -11.02 6.42 -6.12
CA CYS A 88 -12.35 6.66 -5.56
C CYS A 88 -12.34 6.83 -4.03
N LYS A 89 -11.17 6.71 -3.37
CA LYS A 89 -11.06 6.77 -1.91
C LYS A 89 -9.84 7.56 -1.46
N ASN A 90 -9.99 8.30 -0.37
CA ASN A 90 -8.89 8.95 0.34
C ASN A 90 -8.26 8.08 1.45
N ASN A 91 -8.88 6.93 1.77
CA ASN A 91 -8.37 5.97 2.73
C ASN A 91 -8.47 4.56 2.13
N TRP A 92 -7.31 4.02 1.77
CA TRP A 92 -7.20 2.71 1.11
C TRP A 92 -7.10 1.54 2.09
N HIS A 93 -7.08 1.78 3.40
CA HIS A 93 -7.07 0.70 4.40
C HIS A 93 -8.46 0.14 4.73
N LYS A 94 -9.55 0.81 4.35
CA LYS A 94 -10.92 0.39 4.71
C LYS A 94 -11.98 0.84 3.71
N GLY A 95 -13.12 0.15 3.74
CA GLY A 95 -14.31 0.54 3.00
C GLY A 95 -14.29 0.19 1.51
N TRP A 96 -13.50 -0.81 1.12
CA TRP A 96 -13.58 -1.40 -0.22
C TRP A 96 -14.72 -2.44 -0.26
N ASP A 97 -15.33 -2.61 -1.43
CA ASP A 97 -16.12 -3.82 -1.72
C ASP A 97 -15.15 -4.93 -2.13
N TRP A 98 -15.27 -6.09 -1.49
CA TRP A 98 -14.45 -7.28 -1.75
C TRP A 98 -15.26 -8.46 -2.31
N SER A 99 -16.49 -8.21 -2.78
CA SER A 99 -17.42 -9.24 -3.27
C SER A 99 -16.88 -10.07 -4.43
N SER A 100 -15.98 -9.51 -5.25
CA SER A 100 -15.28 -10.19 -6.35
C SER A 100 -13.98 -10.88 -5.94
N GLY A 101 -13.54 -10.72 -4.68
CA GLY A 101 -12.25 -11.16 -4.17
C GLY A 101 -11.17 -10.08 -4.21
N GLU A 102 -11.27 -9.06 -5.07
CA GLU A 102 -10.37 -7.90 -5.14
C GLU A 102 -11.05 -6.63 -4.62
N ASN A 103 -10.31 -5.56 -4.33
CA ASN A 103 -10.90 -4.30 -3.89
C ASN A 103 -11.55 -3.55 -5.07
N ILE A 104 -12.85 -3.29 -4.93
CA ILE A 104 -13.65 -2.48 -5.85
C ILE A 104 -14.15 -1.23 -5.14
N CYS A 105 -14.27 -0.14 -5.88
CA CYS A 105 -14.87 1.11 -5.41
C CYS A 105 -16.31 0.88 -4.91
N SER A 106 -16.53 1.21 -3.64
CA SER A 106 -17.82 1.18 -2.93
C SER A 106 -18.67 2.40 -3.22
#